data_AF-E6SWG6-F1
#
_entry.id   AF-E6SWG6-F1
#
_cell.length_a   1.000
_cell.length_b   1.000
_cell.length_c   1.000
_cell.angle_alpha   90.00
_cell.angle_beta   90.00
_cell.angle_gamma   90.00
#
_symmetry.space_group_name_H-M   'P 1'
#
loop_
_entity.id
_entity.type
_entity.pdbx_description
1 polymer ?
#
loop_
_entity_poly.entity_id
_entity_poly.type
_entity_poly.pdbx_seq_one_letter_code
_entity_poly.pdbx_strand_id
1 'polypeptide(L)'
;MKDSSETENRIEQNSSIRNKKKYRYCFLDYLYYRLYVAYLKHNDPARFSAFCVFAAIFMMALFFFSIFFNCVLTDSWFSLKNFTEPQGVLIFFTLTTVFCVIPFYLRYTRKRTAAILLKYKGNPWNRIIPAWVIVTFPIWGLLTGIGICMLIFNK
;
A
#
# COMPACT_ATOMS: atom_id res chain seq x y z
N MET A 1 41.83 11.41 5.72
CA MET A 1 40.40 11.29 6.13
C MET A 1 39.52 10.73 4.99
N LYS A 2 40.03 9.83 4.13
CA LYS A 2 39.38 9.39 2.88
C LYS A 2 38.82 7.95 2.94
N ASP A 3 39.15 7.20 3.99
CA ASP A 3 39.00 5.73 4.03
C ASP A 3 37.66 5.24 4.65
N SER A 4 37.08 5.98 5.61
CA SER A 4 35.83 5.56 6.26
C SER A 4 34.64 5.62 5.31
N SER A 5 34.52 6.68 4.50
CA SER A 5 33.43 6.84 3.54
C SER A 5 33.47 5.81 2.41
N GLU A 6 34.67 5.38 1.99
CA GLU A 6 34.83 4.36 0.96
C GLU A 6 34.50 2.96 1.50
N THR A 7 34.84 2.71 2.76
CA THR A 7 34.51 1.48 3.48
C THR A 7 33.00 1.37 3.73
N GLU A 8 32.34 2.45 4.16
CA GLU A 8 30.88 2.52 4.30
C GLU A 8 30.17 2.29 2.97
N ASN A 9 30.64 2.91 1.89
CA ASN A 9 30.09 2.72 0.55
C ASN A 9 30.22 1.26 0.06
N ARG A 10 31.35 0.60 0.34
CA ARG A 10 31.54 -0.83 0.01
C ARG A 10 30.60 -1.74 0.82
N ILE A 11 30.36 -1.43 2.09
CA ILE A 11 29.43 -2.18 2.95
C ILE A 11 27.98 -1.96 2.50
N GLU A 12 27.59 -0.73 2.16
CA GLU A 12 26.28 -0.42 1.57
C GLU A 12 26.10 -1.15 0.22
N GLN A 13 27.13 -1.18 -0.64
CA GLN A 13 27.08 -1.92 -1.91
C GLN A 13 26.98 -3.43 -1.72
N ASN A 14 27.79 -4.02 -0.85
CA ASN A 14 27.76 -5.46 -0.59
C ASN A 14 26.44 -5.91 0.06
N SER A 15 25.92 -5.13 1.01
CA SER A 15 24.60 -5.38 1.61
C SER A 15 23.47 -5.21 0.58
N SER A 16 23.54 -4.21 -0.28
CA SER A 16 22.64 -4.02 -1.43
C SER A 16 22.63 -5.21 -2.38
N ILE A 17 23.81 -5.70 -2.80
CA ILE A 17 23.94 -6.85 -3.70
C ILE A 17 23.40 -8.13 -3.05
N ARG A 18 23.74 -8.36 -1.77
CA ARG A 18 23.25 -9.51 -1.00
C ARG A 18 21.72 -9.46 -0.82
N ASN A 19 21.18 -8.29 -0.52
CA ASN A 19 19.74 -8.08 -0.37
C ASN A 19 19.00 -8.19 -1.72
N LYS A 20 19.62 -7.79 -2.82
CA LYS A 20 19.07 -7.94 -4.18
C LYS A 20 18.95 -9.42 -4.59
N LYS A 21 19.87 -10.28 -4.13
CA LYS A 21 19.74 -11.74 -4.28
C LYS A 21 18.68 -12.35 -3.36
N LYS A 22 18.41 -11.73 -2.20
CA LYS A 22 17.51 -12.25 -1.17
C LYS A 22 16.05 -11.80 -1.32
N TYR A 23 15.80 -10.59 -1.82
CA TYR A 23 14.47 -10.00 -1.89
C TYR A 23 14.09 -9.62 -3.32
N ARG A 24 12.91 -10.06 -3.75
CA ARG A 24 12.27 -9.59 -4.98
C ARG A 24 11.53 -8.28 -4.70
N TYR A 25 12.08 -7.18 -5.21
CA TYR A 25 11.48 -5.84 -5.08
C TYR A 25 10.36 -5.64 -6.10
N CYS A 26 9.26 -5.00 -5.70
CA CYS A 26 8.20 -4.56 -6.61
C CYS A 26 7.84 -3.08 -6.43
N PHE A 27 6.91 -2.60 -7.26
CA PHE A 27 6.40 -1.23 -7.21
C PHE A 27 5.72 -0.88 -5.88
N LEU A 28 5.02 -1.83 -5.23
CA LEU A 28 4.47 -1.59 -3.88
C LEU A 28 5.57 -1.32 -2.85
N ASP A 29 6.74 -1.96 -2.97
CA ASP A 29 7.88 -1.69 -2.09
C ASP A 29 8.41 -0.26 -2.29
N TYR A 30 8.29 0.28 -3.52
CA TYR A 30 8.62 1.68 -3.83
C TYR A 30 7.59 2.66 -3.23
N LEU A 31 6.30 2.39 -3.38
CA LEU A 31 5.24 3.20 -2.75
C LEU A 31 5.39 3.21 -1.22
N TYR A 32 5.66 2.04 -0.64
CA TYR A 32 5.95 1.90 0.79
C TYR A 32 7.17 2.72 1.21
N TYR A 33 8.26 2.68 0.45
CA TYR A 33 9.45 3.51 0.70
C TYR A 33 9.08 5.00 0.78
N ARG A 34 8.28 5.50 -0.17
CA ARG A 34 7.91 6.92 -0.23
C ARG A 34 7.05 7.35 0.95
N LEU A 35 6.05 6.55 1.29
CA LEU A 35 5.22 6.80 2.48
C LEU A 35 6.07 6.75 3.74
N TYR A 36 6.94 5.75 3.87
CA TYR A 36 7.80 5.58 5.03
C TYR A 36 8.71 6.81 5.24
N VAL A 37 9.39 7.29 4.20
CA VAL A 37 10.27 8.47 4.31
C VAL A 37 9.46 9.74 4.60
N ALA A 38 8.28 9.89 4.01
CA ALA A 38 7.41 11.02 4.27
C ALA A 38 6.99 11.07 5.75
N TYR A 39 6.49 9.97 6.30
CA TYR A 39 6.08 9.90 7.71
C TYR A 39 7.26 9.98 8.67
N LEU A 40 8.42 9.44 8.31
CA LEU A 40 9.64 9.57 9.12
C LEU A 40 10.05 11.05 9.27
N LYS A 41 9.86 11.87 8.24
CA LYS A 41 10.12 13.32 8.29
C LYS A 41 9.22 14.04 9.31
N HIS A 42 8.01 13.53 9.51
CA HIS A 42 7.02 14.07 10.46
C HIS A 42 7.13 13.46 11.87
N ASN A 43 8.13 12.61 12.12
CA ASN A 43 8.33 11.92 13.39
C ASN A 43 7.19 10.94 13.76
N ASP A 44 6.42 10.51 12.77
CA ASP A 44 5.34 9.55 12.92
C ASP A 44 5.84 8.10 12.89
N PRO A 45 5.08 7.12 13.44
CA PRO A 45 5.38 5.70 13.31
C PRO A 45 5.23 5.24 11.85
N ALA A 46 6.28 5.48 11.05
CA ALA A 46 6.27 5.38 9.60
C ALA A 46 5.79 4.04 9.02
N ARG A 47 6.03 2.91 9.71
CA ARG A 47 5.49 1.60 9.29
C ARG A 47 3.97 1.54 9.41
N PHE A 48 3.46 2.03 10.53
CA PHE A 48 2.03 2.01 10.83
C PHE A 48 1.30 3.00 9.93
N SER A 49 1.81 4.22 9.78
CA SER A 49 1.21 5.23 8.92
C SER A 49 1.20 4.81 7.44
N ALA A 50 2.28 4.21 6.93
CA ALA A 50 2.30 3.66 5.58
C ALA A 50 1.27 2.53 5.43
N PHE A 51 1.16 1.65 6.41
CA PHE A 51 0.14 0.61 6.45
C PHE A 51 -1.28 1.20 6.38
N CYS A 52 -1.59 2.23 7.16
CA CYS A 52 -2.90 2.88 7.16
C CYS A 52 -3.31 3.38 5.77
N VAL A 53 -2.37 3.97 5.01
CA VAL A 53 -2.65 4.43 3.64
C VAL A 53 -2.94 3.26 2.71
N PHE A 54 -2.14 2.19 2.76
CA PHE A 54 -2.41 0.99 1.94
C PHE A 54 -3.73 0.31 2.32
N ALA A 55 -4.02 0.22 3.63
CA ALA A 55 -5.26 -0.32 4.13
C ALA A 55 -6.45 0.51 3.65
N ALA A 56 -6.38 1.84 3.70
CA ALA A 56 -7.42 2.72 3.19
C ALA A 56 -7.67 2.51 1.68
N ILE A 57 -6.61 2.42 0.87
CA ILE A 57 -6.74 2.14 -0.58
C ILE A 57 -7.41 0.78 -0.81
N PHE A 58 -7.00 -0.25 -0.08
CA PHE A 58 -7.55 -1.59 -0.22
C PHE A 58 -9.01 -1.67 0.23
N MET A 59 -9.36 -1.01 1.34
CA MET A 59 -10.73 -0.89 1.83
C MET A 59 -11.64 -0.21 0.81
N MET A 60 -11.19 0.91 0.23
CA MET A 60 -11.92 1.59 -0.84
C MET A 60 -12.10 0.70 -2.06
N ALA A 61 -11.04 -0.01 -2.48
CA ALA A 61 -11.13 -0.95 -3.60
C ALA A 61 -12.15 -2.06 -3.33
N LEU A 62 -12.12 -2.70 -2.15
CA LEU A 62 -13.10 -3.72 -1.77
C LEU A 62 -14.53 -3.17 -1.72
N PHE A 63 -14.71 -1.94 -1.23
CA PHE A 63 -16.03 -1.31 -1.16
C PHE A 63 -16.64 -1.12 -2.55
N PHE A 64 -15.91 -0.49 -3.48
CA PHE A 64 -16.41 -0.30 -4.85
C PHE A 64 -16.53 -1.63 -5.61
N PHE A 65 -15.66 -2.59 -5.34
CA PHE A 65 -15.76 -3.93 -5.90
C PHE A 65 -17.04 -4.65 -5.43
N SER A 66 -17.41 -4.50 -4.16
CA SER A 66 -18.67 -5.03 -3.63
C SER A 66 -19.89 -4.43 -4.34
N ILE A 67 -19.91 -3.10 -4.52
CA ILE A 67 -20.98 -2.42 -5.29
C ILE A 67 -21.04 -2.96 -6.72
N PHE A 68 -19.89 -3.02 -7.40
CA PHE A 68 -19.82 -3.52 -8.77
C PHE A 68 -20.33 -4.96 -8.90
N PHE A 69 -19.92 -5.87 -8.01
CA PHE A 69 -20.36 -7.27 -8.04
C PHE A 69 -21.86 -7.41 -7.78
N ASN A 70 -22.39 -6.60 -6.86
CA ASN A 70 -23.82 -6.58 -6.57
C ASN A 70 -24.62 -6.09 -7.79
N CYS A 71 -24.20 -4.98 -8.42
CA CYS A 71 -24.92 -4.41 -9.56
C CYS A 71 -24.75 -5.19 -10.88
N VAL A 72 -23.58 -5.73 -11.16
CA VAL A 72 -23.23 -6.29 -12.48
C VAL A 72 -23.36 -7.81 -12.55
N LEU A 73 -22.98 -8.52 -11.49
CA LEU A 73 -22.82 -9.97 -11.54
C LEU A 73 -24.01 -10.72 -10.95
N THR A 74 -24.65 -10.24 -9.87
CA THR A 74 -25.97 -10.68 -9.39
C THR A 74 -26.39 -9.85 -8.15
N ASP A 75 -27.67 -9.51 -8.03
CA ASP A 75 -28.35 -8.87 -6.86
C ASP A 75 -28.19 -9.60 -5.51
N SER A 76 -27.39 -10.67 -5.45
CA SER A 76 -27.28 -11.60 -4.34
C SER A 76 -25.98 -11.44 -3.54
N TRP A 77 -24.87 -11.00 -4.15
CA TRP A 77 -23.54 -11.27 -3.58
C TRP A 77 -23.12 -10.42 -2.38
N PHE A 78 -23.79 -9.29 -2.10
CA PHE A 78 -23.65 -8.52 -0.86
C PHE A 78 -24.96 -7.80 -0.51
N SER A 79 -26.08 -8.42 -0.86
CA SER A 79 -27.39 -7.83 -0.65
C SER A 79 -27.91 -8.16 0.75
N LEU A 80 -28.66 -7.22 1.34
CA LEU A 80 -29.40 -7.43 2.59
C LEU A 80 -30.35 -8.64 2.53
N LYS A 81 -30.67 -9.13 1.33
CA LYS A 81 -31.42 -10.38 1.13
C LYS A 81 -30.69 -11.63 1.64
N ASN A 82 -29.36 -11.65 1.60
CA ASN A 82 -28.54 -12.81 1.96
C ASN A 82 -27.70 -12.63 3.22
N PHE A 83 -27.47 -11.37 3.65
CA PHE A 83 -26.65 -11.07 4.82
C PHE A 83 -27.32 -10.00 5.68
N THR A 84 -27.31 -10.19 7.00
CA THR A 84 -27.64 -9.11 7.94
C THR A 84 -26.50 -8.08 7.94
N GLU A 85 -26.82 -6.81 8.16
CA GLU A 85 -25.86 -5.71 8.24
C GLU A 85 -24.58 -6.02 9.05
N PRO A 86 -24.63 -6.58 10.29
CA PRO A 86 -23.43 -6.94 11.04
C PRO A 86 -22.60 -8.06 10.40
N GLN A 87 -23.23 -9.00 9.68
CA GLN A 87 -22.52 -10.08 9.00
C GLN A 87 -21.72 -9.55 7.80
N GLY A 88 -22.31 -8.63 7.03
CA GLY A 88 -21.60 -7.96 5.93
C GLY A 88 -20.37 -7.19 6.41
N VAL A 89 -20.53 -6.45 7.51
CA VAL A 89 -19.41 -5.73 8.16
C VAL A 89 -18.31 -6.70 8.62
N LEU A 90 -18.67 -7.80 9.28
CA LEU A 90 -17.72 -8.82 9.72
C LEU A 90 -16.96 -9.46 8.55
N ILE A 91 -17.64 -9.80 7.45
CA ILE A 91 -17.00 -10.36 6.25
C ILE A 91 -16.01 -9.34 5.68
N PHE A 92 -16.40 -8.07 5.59
CA PHE A 92 -15.55 -7.01 5.07
C PHE A 92 -14.27 -6.81 5.89
N PHE A 93 -14.38 -6.76 7.23
CA PHE A 93 -13.22 -6.68 8.12
C PHE A 93 -12.35 -7.95 8.06
N THR A 94 -12.97 -9.12 7.95
CA THR A 94 -12.25 -10.40 7.84
C THR A 94 -11.43 -10.45 6.56
N LEU A 95 -12.03 -10.13 5.41
CA LEU A 95 -11.33 -10.06 4.13
C LEU A 95 -10.19 -9.05 4.16
N THR A 96 -10.43 -7.87 4.70
CA THR A 96 -9.39 -6.85 4.85
C THR A 96 -8.22 -7.33 5.71
N THR A 97 -8.52 -7.99 6.82
CA THR A 97 -7.49 -8.52 7.73
C THR A 97 -6.66 -9.59 7.04
N VAL A 98 -7.30 -10.57 6.41
CA VAL A 98 -6.64 -11.71 5.77
C VAL A 98 -5.86 -11.29 4.52
N PHE A 99 -6.41 -10.43 3.67
CA PHE A 99 -5.83 -10.10 2.38
C PHE A 99 -4.97 -8.83 2.37
N CYS A 100 -5.12 -7.93 3.35
CA CYS A 100 -4.30 -6.72 3.44
C CYS A 100 -3.40 -6.72 4.67
N VAL A 101 -3.95 -6.87 5.87
CA VAL A 101 -3.20 -6.67 7.11
C VAL A 101 -2.11 -7.73 7.30
N ILE A 102 -2.48 -8.99 7.30
CA ILE A 102 -1.55 -10.11 7.49
C ILE A 102 -0.40 -10.08 6.44
N PRO A 103 -0.68 -10.08 5.12
CA PRO A 103 0.39 -10.10 4.12
C PRO A 103 1.26 -8.84 4.16
N PHE A 104 0.71 -7.68 4.51
CA PHE A 104 1.50 -6.46 4.64
C PHE A 104 2.53 -6.58 5.77
N TYR A 105 2.10 -7.00 6.96
CA TYR A 105 2.98 -7.14 8.12
C TYR A 105 4.00 -8.28 7.94
N LEU A 106 3.61 -9.39 7.30
CA LEU A 106 4.54 -10.46 6.94
C LEU A 106 5.57 -10.00 5.91
N ARG A 107 5.18 -9.16 4.95
CA ARG A 107 6.08 -8.65 3.91
C ARG A 107 7.06 -7.63 4.50
N TYR A 108 6.58 -6.59 5.17
CA TYR A 108 7.37 -5.44 5.59
C TYR A 108 7.99 -5.58 7.00
N THR A 109 8.78 -6.64 7.17
CA THR A 109 9.60 -6.84 8.38
C THR A 109 10.67 -5.77 8.52
N ARG A 110 11.19 -5.56 9.74
CA ARG A 110 12.22 -4.53 10.01
C ARG A 110 13.44 -4.65 9.09
N LYS A 111 13.90 -5.88 8.87
CA LYS A 111 15.05 -6.21 8.01
C LYS A 111 14.77 -5.85 6.55
N ARG A 112 13.57 -6.18 6.04
CA ARG A 112 13.17 -5.84 4.67
C ARG A 112 12.98 -4.33 4.49
N THR A 113 12.38 -3.63 5.45
CA THR A 113 12.25 -2.17 5.41
C THR A 113 13.62 -1.49 5.25
N ALA A 114 14.63 -1.90 6.02
CA ALA A 114 15.98 -1.36 5.90
C ALA A 114 16.59 -1.62 4.51
N ALA A 115 16.42 -2.83 3.97
CA ALA A 115 16.86 -3.16 2.63
C ALA A 115 16.15 -2.36 1.52
N ILE A 116 14.84 -2.07 1.69
CA ILE A 116 14.06 -1.23 0.79
C ILE A 116 14.55 0.22 0.84
N LEU A 117 14.80 0.76 2.04
CA LEU A 117 15.30 2.11 2.24
C LEU A 117 16.63 2.34 1.52
N LEU A 118 17.58 1.41 1.70
CA LEU A 118 18.86 1.46 0.99
C LEU A 118 18.69 1.32 -0.53
N LYS A 119 17.80 0.44 -0.98
CA LYS A 119 17.58 0.18 -2.41
C LYS A 119 17.03 1.38 -3.18
N TYR A 120 16.11 2.13 -2.56
CA TYR A 120 15.42 3.26 -3.20
C TYR A 120 15.98 4.63 -2.78
N LYS A 121 17.02 4.66 -1.92
CA LYS A 121 17.80 5.87 -1.62
C LYS A 121 18.37 6.44 -2.91
N GLY A 122 18.05 7.72 -3.19
CA GLY A 122 18.53 8.40 -4.41
C GLY A 122 17.91 7.93 -5.73
N ASN A 123 16.81 7.16 -5.69
CA ASN A 123 16.17 6.68 -6.91
C ASN A 123 15.60 7.84 -7.77
N PRO A 124 15.82 7.88 -9.10
CA PRO A 124 15.33 8.97 -9.97
C PRO A 124 13.81 9.16 -9.95
N TRP A 125 13.04 8.10 -9.71
CA TRP A 125 11.59 8.16 -9.57
C TRP A 125 11.15 9.08 -8.41
N ASN A 126 12.02 9.30 -7.41
CA ASN A 126 11.75 10.19 -6.30
C ASN A 126 11.54 11.65 -6.73
N ARG A 127 12.15 12.06 -7.84
CA ARG A 127 11.98 13.40 -8.42
C ARG A 127 10.70 13.51 -9.26
N ILE A 128 10.27 12.41 -9.87
CA ILE A 128 9.13 12.39 -10.81
C ILE A 128 7.81 12.36 -10.04
N ILE A 129 7.68 11.47 -9.06
CA ILE A 129 6.44 11.28 -8.31
C ILE A 129 6.60 12.02 -6.98
N PRO A 130 5.84 13.09 -6.67
CA PRO A 130 5.95 13.75 -5.39
C PRO A 130 5.17 12.99 -4.30
N ALA A 131 5.65 13.03 -3.06
CA ALA A 131 5.12 12.17 -1.98
C ALA A 131 3.63 12.43 -1.68
N TRP A 132 3.18 13.68 -1.79
CA TRP A 132 1.78 14.07 -1.60
C TRP A 132 0.80 13.36 -2.56
N VAL A 133 1.23 12.97 -3.77
CA VAL A 133 0.39 12.27 -4.75
C VAL A 133 0.10 10.85 -4.25
N ILE A 134 1.08 10.23 -3.58
CA ILE A 134 0.95 8.89 -3.01
C ILE A 134 0.08 8.94 -1.75
N VAL A 135 0.21 9.99 -0.94
CA VAL A 135 -0.63 10.18 0.26
C VAL A 135 -2.08 10.46 -0.12
N THR A 136 -2.33 11.23 -1.19
CA THR A 136 -3.69 11.55 -1.67
C THR A 136 -4.32 10.47 -2.56
N PHE A 137 -3.59 9.38 -2.84
CA PHE A 137 -4.08 8.26 -3.66
C PHE A 137 -5.44 7.68 -3.21
N PRO A 138 -5.76 7.54 -1.91
CA PRO A 138 -7.09 7.11 -1.47
C PRO A 138 -8.21 8.05 -1.94
N ILE A 139 -7.96 9.36 -2.00
CA ILE A 139 -8.94 10.37 -2.42
C ILE A 139 -9.24 10.21 -3.91
N TRP A 140 -8.21 10.05 -4.73
CA TRP A 140 -8.36 9.77 -6.17
C TRP A 140 -9.11 8.46 -6.42
N GLY A 141 -8.82 7.42 -5.62
CA GLY A 141 -9.56 6.16 -5.68
C GLY A 141 -11.04 6.34 -5.35
N LEU A 142 -11.36 7.13 -4.32
CA LEU A 142 -12.74 7.44 -3.94
C LEU A 142 -13.48 8.21 -5.03
N LEU A 143 -12.88 9.27 -5.58
CA LEU A 143 -13.48 10.05 -6.67
C LEU A 143 -13.75 9.19 -7.91
N THR A 144 -12.79 8.33 -8.27
CA THR A 144 -12.92 7.40 -9.40
C THR A 144 -14.06 6.41 -9.16
N GLY A 145 -14.14 5.84 -7.96
CA GLY A 145 -15.21 4.92 -7.60
C GLY A 145 -16.60 5.58 -7.65
N ILE A 146 -16.74 6.81 -7.14
CA ILE A 146 -18.00 7.57 -7.24
C ILE A 146 -18.37 7.80 -8.71
N GLY A 147 -17.42 8.20 -9.55
CA GLY A 147 -17.65 8.38 -10.98
C GLY A 147 -18.15 7.10 -11.67
N ILE A 148 -17.57 5.94 -11.34
CA ILE A 148 -18.02 4.64 -11.84
C ILE A 148 -19.45 4.35 -11.37
N CYS A 149 -19.75 4.55 -10.08
CA CYS A 149 -21.10 4.35 -9.56
C CYS A 149 -22.11 5.26 -10.29
N MET A 150 -21.79 6.53 -10.50
CA MET A 150 -22.67 7.43 -11.26
C MET A 150 -22.94 6.91 -12.67
N LEU A 151 -21.94 6.37 -13.37
CA LEU A 151 -22.12 5.80 -14.71
C LEU A 151 -22.98 4.53 -14.72
N ILE A 152 -22.92 3.73 -13.65
CA ILE A 152 -23.71 2.50 -13.52
C ILE A 152 -25.18 2.83 -13.19
N PHE A 153 -25.41 3.82 -12.29
CA PHE A 153 -26.75 4.13 -11.77
C PHE A 153 -27.50 5.24 -12.52
N ASN A 154 -26.84 6.09 -13.32
CA ASN A 154 -27.51 7.06 -14.23
C ASN A 154 -27.86 6.44 -15.60
N LYS A 155 -27.98 5.11 -15.66
CA LYS A 155 -28.45 4.39 -16.83
C LYS A 155 -29.90 4.00 -16.63
#